data_AF-A0A4Y8CBR2-F1
#
_entry.id   AF-A0A4Y8CBR2-F1
#
_cell.length_a   1.000
_cell.length_b   1.000
_cell.length_c   1.000
_cell.angle_alpha   90.00
_cell.angle_beta   90.00
_cell.angle_gamma   90.00
#
_symmetry.space_group_name_H-M   'P 1'
#
loop_
_entity.id
_entity.type
_entity.pdbx_description
1 polymer ?
#
loop_
_entity_poly.entity_id
_entity_poly.type
_entity_poly.pdbx_seq_one_letter_code
_entity_poly.pdbx_strand_id
1 'polypeptide(L)'
;LDFLTQNTKTLLKTGKGADTAKGKNVLVIGSGDTSVDCIAVATRQGAKSIVRFERSPKRPLQRGQNNPWPLKADIFTTDYGLEEAIGVYGKDPREYQKMTKKFLGKTHVEGVEANDLKREFKEGKAINVEISNSKKTYKADLV
;
A
#
# COMPACT_ATOMS: atom_id res chain seq x y z
N LEU A 1 2.82 -4.38 12.47
CA LEU A 1 4.25 -3.98 12.51
C LEU A 1 5.19 -5.20 12.49
N ASP A 2 4.67 -6.42 12.65
CA ASP A 2 5.49 -7.62 12.87
C ASP A 2 6.48 -7.92 11.75
N PHE A 3 6.13 -7.62 10.50
CA PHE A 3 7.01 -7.78 9.33
C PHE A 3 8.34 -7.01 9.48
N LEU A 4 8.28 -5.71 9.79
CA LEU A 4 9.47 -4.88 9.99
C LEU A 4 10.23 -5.29 11.25
N THR A 5 9.50 -5.57 12.35
CA THR A 5 10.10 -6.05 13.60
C THR A 5 10.88 -7.35 13.40
N GLN A 6 10.32 -8.31 12.67
CA GLN A 6 10.98 -9.58 12.36
C GLN A 6 12.21 -9.35 11.48
N ASN A 7 12.10 -8.50 10.45
CA ASN A 7 13.23 -8.17 9.60
C ASN A 7 14.41 -7.59 10.40
N THR A 8 14.15 -6.61 11.26
CA THR A 8 15.18 -5.99 12.11
C THR A 8 15.76 -6.99 13.11
N LYS A 9 14.93 -7.82 13.76
CA LYS A 9 15.40 -8.87 14.67
C LYS A 9 16.34 -9.86 13.97
N THR A 10 16.01 -10.27 12.75
CA THR A 10 16.87 -11.17 11.96
C THR A 10 18.17 -10.47 11.57
N LEU A 11 18.09 -9.23 11.08
CA LEU A 11 19.25 -8.43 10.71
C LEU A 11 20.26 -8.29 11.87
N LEU A 12 19.78 -7.96 13.07
CA LEU A 12 20.63 -7.81 14.25
C LEU A 12 21.29 -9.14 14.69
N LYS A 13 20.65 -10.29 14.40
CA LYS A 13 21.17 -11.61 14.79
C LYS A 13 22.11 -12.22 13.76
N THR A 14 21.84 -12.02 12.48
CA THR A 14 22.50 -12.76 11.39
C THR A 14 23.33 -11.86 10.48
N GLY A 15 23.24 -10.54 10.64
CA GLY A 15 23.81 -9.56 9.72
C GLY A 15 23.05 -9.45 8.38
N LYS A 16 21.94 -10.17 8.20
CA LYS A 16 21.10 -10.14 7.00
C LYS A 16 19.62 -10.01 7.36
N GLY A 17 18.86 -9.30 6.53
CA GLY A 17 17.40 -9.21 6.68
C GLY A 17 16.72 -10.58 6.66
N ALA A 18 15.46 -10.62 7.08
CA ALA A 18 14.64 -11.82 6.91
C ALA A 18 14.32 -12.04 5.41
N ASP A 19 13.90 -13.25 5.03
CA ASP A 19 13.50 -13.58 3.64
C ASP A 19 11.98 -13.84 3.52
N THR A 20 11.18 -13.24 4.41
CA THR A 20 9.76 -13.57 4.56
C THR A 20 8.90 -13.22 3.35
N ALA A 21 9.28 -12.21 2.57
CA ALA A 21 8.60 -11.78 1.35
C ALA A 21 9.15 -12.43 0.06
N LYS A 22 10.27 -13.16 0.13
CA LYS A 22 10.97 -13.69 -1.06
C LYS A 22 10.04 -14.57 -1.92
N GLY A 23 9.90 -14.23 -3.19
CA GLY A 23 9.08 -14.95 -4.16
C GLY A 23 7.56 -14.84 -3.97
N LYS A 24 7.08 -14.02 -3.03
CA LYS A 24 5.65 -13.87 -2.70
C LYS A 24 4.99 -12.68 -3.38
N ASN A 25 3.68 -12.76 -3.60
CA ASN A 25 2.84 -11.62 -3.95
C ASN A 25 2.46 -10.92 -2.64
N VAL A 26 2.95 -9.69 -2.45
CA VAL A 26 2.76 -8.93 -1.20
C VAL A 26 1.70 -7.86 -1.40
N LEU A 27 0.75 -7.77 -0.47
CA LEU A 27 -0.25 -6.70 -0.44
C LEU A 27 -0.08 -5.84 0.81
N VAL A 28 0.32 -4.59 0.67
CA VAL A 28 0.46 -3.65 1.79
C VAL A 28 -0.82 -2.83 1.93
N ILE A 29 -1.44 -2.84 3.12
CA ILE A 29 -2.63 -2.04 3.40
C ILE A 29 -2.24 -0.79 4.20
N GLY A 30 -2.46 0.40 3.63
CA GLY A 30 -2.19 1.68 4.29
C GLY A 30 -1.33 2.62 3.45
N SER A 31 -1.42 3.92 3.75
CA SER A 31 -0.82 5.01 2.96
C SER A 31 0.24 5.84 3.68
N GLY A 32 0.72 5.42 4.86
CA GLY A 32 1.70 6.16 5.67
C GLY A 32 3.15 5.66 5.51
N ASP A 33 4.09 6.30 6.19
CA ASP A 33 5.54 6.01 6.09
C ASP A 33 5.86 4.53 6.38
N THR A 34 5.21 3.92 7.38
CA THR A 34 5.38 2.48 7.70
C THR A 34 5.08 1.57 6.51
N SER A 35 4.11 1.94 5.67
CA SER A 35 3.82 1.15 4.46
C SER A 35 4.89 1.33 3.38
N VAL A 36 5.54 2.50 3.31
CA VAL A 36 6.70 2.71 2.43
C VAL A 36 7.87 1.83 2.88
N ASP A 37 8.14 1.79 4.20
CA ASP A 37 9.18 0.94 4.78
C ASP A 37 8.92 -0.56 4.49
N CYS A 38 7.66 -1.01 4.62
CA CYS A 38 7.27 -2.37 4.28
C CYS A 38 7.52 -2.69 2.80
N ILE A 39 7.19 -1.76 1.89
CA ILE A 39 7.41 -1.93 0.45
C ILE A 39 8.91 -2.01 0.14
N ALA A 40 9.73 -1.13 0.73
CA ALA A 40 11.18 -1.15 0.53
C ALA A 40 11.79 -2.47 0.99
N VAL A 41 11.45 -2.92 2.21
CA VAL A 41 11.95 -4.19 2.75
C VAL A 41 11.48 -5.38 1.91
N ALA A 42 10.19 -5.46 1.56
CA ALA A 42 9.66 -6.55 0.73
C ALA A 42 10.32 -6.59 -0.67
N THR A 43 10.60 -5.42 -1.25
CA THR A 43 11.31 -5.32 -2.54
C THR A 43 12.73 -5.87 -2.42
N ARG A 44 13.48 -5.46 -1.39
CA ARG A 44 14.86 -5.94 -1.15
C ARG A 44 14.96 -7.41 -0.79
N GLN A 45 13.91 -7.96 -0.16
CA GLN A 45 13.80 -9.40 0.11
C GLN A 45 13.47 -10.22 -1.16
N GLY A 46 13.20 -9.57 -2.30
CA GLY A 46 12.89 -10.23 -3.56
C GLY A 46 11.45 -10.72 -3.66
N ALA A 47 10.48 -9.91 -3.21
CA ALA A 47 9.07 -10.17 -3.47
C ALA A 47 8.80 -10.33 -4.98
N LYS A 48 7.87 -11.23 -5.33
CA LYS A 48 7.49 -11.47 -6.72
C LYS A 48 6.67 -10.30 -7.29
N SER A 49 5.77 -9.76 -6.48
CA SER A 49 4.99 -8.59 -6.83
C SER A 49 4.56 -7.86 -5.56
N ILE A 50 4.32 -6.55 -5.67
CA ILE A 50 3.81 -5.73 -4.58
C ILE A 50 2.61 -4.93 -5.08
N VAL A 51 1.55 -4.91 -4.27
CA VAL A 51 0.40 -4.01 -4.41
C VAL A 51 0.21 -3.28 -3.09
N ARG A 52 -0.14 -2.00 -3.13
CA ARG A 52 -0.43 -1.18 -1.94
C ARG A 52 -1.83 -0.60 -2.05
N PHE A 53 -2.67 -0.84 -1.05
CA PHE A 53 -4.01 -0.25 -0.99
C PHE A 53 -4.01 1.07 -0.22
N GLU A 54 -4.56 2.10 -0.87
CA GLU A 54 -4.87 3.37 -0.26
C GLU A 54 -6.38 3.63 -0.32
N ARG A 55 -6.99 4.08 0.78
CA ARG A 55 -8.42 4.42 0.81
C ARG A 55 -8.70 5.78 0.16
N SER A 56 -7.71 6.66 0.15
CA SER A 56 -7.82 8.01 -0.39
C SER A 56 -7.66 8.01 -1.92
N PRO A 57 -8.22 9.02 -2.60
CA PRO A 57 -7.90 9.27 -4.01
C PRO A 57 -6.42 9.63 -4.17
N LYS A 58 -5.91 9.43 -5.38
CA LYS A 58 -4.59 9.92 -5.78
C LYS A 58 -4.55 11.44 -5.57
N ARG A 59 -3.51 11.92 -4.89
CA ARG A 59 -3.27 13.36 -4.68
C ARG A 59 -3.01 14.06 -6.03
N PRO A 60 -3.32 15.35 -6.17
CA PRO A 60 -3.05 16.10 -7.40
C PRO A 60 -1.55 16.33 -7.61
N LEU A 61 -1.11 16.54 -8.85
CA LEU A 61 0.31 16.82 -9.14
C LEU A 61 0.75 18.23 -8.71
N GLN A 62 -0.19 19.15 -8.57
CA GLN A 62 0.05 20.55 -8.22
C GLN A 62 -0.91 20.99 -7.11
N ARG A 63 -0.52 22.00 -6.33
CA ARG A 63 -1.36 22.56 -5.27
C ARG A 63 -2.60 23.20 -5.87
N GLY A 64 -3.77 22.86 -5.32
CA GLY A 64 -5.03 23.55 -5.63
C GLY A 64 -5.14 24.88 -4.91
N GLN A 65 -6.06 25.75 -5.37
CA GLN A 65 -6.37 27.02 -4.70
C GLN A 65 -6.84 26.84 -3.25
N ASN A 66 -7.41 25.67 -2.93
CA ASN A 66 -7.86 25.26 -1.60
C ASN A 66 -6.74 24.68 -0.69
N ASN A 67 -5.49 24.61 -1.16
CA ASN A 67 -4.31 24.24 -0.37
C ASN A 67 -3.18 25.28 -0.51
N PRO A 68 -3.43 26.55 -0.10
CA PRO A 68 -2.43 27.62 -0.22
C PRO A 68 -1.27 27.43 0.77
N TRP A 69 -0.14 28.06 0.48
CA TRP A 69 0.92 28.27 1.46
C TRP A 69 0.40 29.14 2.62
N PRO A 70 0.75 28.88 3.89
CA PRO A 70 1.80 27.98 4.41
C PRO A 70 1.34 26.55 4.75
N LEU A 71 0.17 26.09 4.29
CA LEU A 71 -0.28 24.72 4.56
C LEU A 71 0.69 23.70 3.93
N LYS A 72 0.81 22.52 4.57
CA LYS A 72 1.53 21.39 3.99
C LYS A 72 0.96 21.09 2.60
N ALA A 73 1.83 20.90 1.62
CA ALA A 73 1.44 20.59 0.25
C ALA A 73 0.65 19.28 0.24
N ASP A 74 -0.59 19.33 -0.24
CA ASP A 74 -1.38 18.14 -0.53
C ASP A 74 -1.23 17.79 -2.01
N ILE A 75 -0.02 17.35 -2.36
CA ILE A 75 0.35 16.98 -3.73
C ILE A 75 0.83 15.53 -3.77
N PHE A 76 0.81 14.94 -4.96
CA PHE A 76 1.35 13.62 -5.22
C PHE A 76 2.86 13.64 -5.03
N THR A 77 3.32 12.77 -4.14
CA THR A 77 4.72 12.49 -3.90
C THR A 77 4.96 10.99 -4.05
N THR A 78 6.19 10.63 -4.38
CA THR A 78 6.63 9.24 -4.39
C THR A 78 7.80 9.14 -3.42
N ASP A 79 7.65 8.31 -2.39
CA ASP A 79 8.67 8.10 -1.38
C ASP A 79 9.68 7.03 -1.81
N TYR A 80 10.84 6.99 -1.16
CA TYR A 80 11.97 6.13 -1.52
C TYR A 80 11.60 4.65 -1.78
N GLY A 81 10.75 4.05 -0.94
CA GLY A 81 10.35 2.64 -1.09
C GLY A 81 9.41 2.41 -2.28
N LEU A 82 8.60 3.41 -2.63
CA LEU A 82 7.76 3.38 -3.82
C LEU A 82 8.60 3.58 -5.09
N GLU A 83 9.58 4.49 -5.07
CA GLU A 83 10.51 4.68 -6.18
C GLU A 83 11.31 3.40 -6.47
N GLU A 84 11.83 2.76 -5.43
CA GLU A 84 12.54 1.48 -5.53
C GLU A 84 11.63 0.38 -6.13
N ALA A 85 10.41 0.24 -5.63
CA ALA A 85 9.45 -0.71 -6.17
C ALA A 85 9.08 -0.40 -7.63
N ILE A 86 8.88 0.86 -7.99
CA ILE A 86 8.63 1.27 -9.39
C ILE A 86 9.81 0.89 -10.28
N GLY A 87 11.04 1.13 -9.83
CA GLY A 87 12.25 0.76 -10.56
C GLY A 87 12.39 -0.75 -10.75
N VAL A 88 12.08 -1.55 -9.74
CA VAL A 88 12.21 -3.01 -9.78
C VAL A 88 11.08 -3.68 -10.57
N TYR A 89 9.83 -3.24 -10.39
CA TYR A 89 8.66 -3.90 -10.99
C TYR A 89 8.14 -3.21 -12.27
N GLY A 90 8.70 -2.06 -12.64
CA GLY A 90 8.31 -1.28 -13.82
C GLY A 90 6.91 -0.66 -13.75
N LYS A 91 6.27 -0.65 -12.57
CA LYS A 91 4.92 -0.09 -12.36
C LYS A 91 4.75 0.45 -10.95
N ASP A 92 3.88 1.44 -10.80
CA ASP A 92 3.47 1.96 -9.49
C ASP A 92 2.66 0.88 -8.74
N PRO A 93 3.07 0.48 -7.52
CA PRO A 93 2.34 -0.53 -6.76
C PRO A 93 1.05 0.02 -6.13
N ARG A 94 0.79 1.33 -6.17
CA ARG A 94 -0.33 1.97 -5.48
C ARG A 94 -1.65 1.79 -6.21
N GLU A 95 -2.61 1.23 -5.49
CA GLU A 95 -4.02 1.15 -5.86
C GLU A 95 -4.81 2.08 -4.94
N TYR A 96 -5.32 3.16 -5.53
CA TYR A 96 -6.10 4.17 -4.81
C TYR A 96 -7.55 3.78 -4.66
N GLN A 97 -8.21 4.38 -3.67
CA GLN A 97 -9.63 4.19 -3.39
C GLN A 97 -10.01 2.72 -3.25
N LYS A 98 -9.22 1.92 -2.53
CA LYS A 98 -9.52 0.51 -2.25
C LYS A 98 -9.95 0.32 -0.80
N MET A 99 -10.95 -0.53 -0.59
CA MET A 99 -11.39 -0.97 0.72
C MET A 99 -11.33 -2.49 0.83
N THR A 100 -10.43 -2.99 1.65
CA THR A 100 -10.35 -4.41 2.00
C THR A 100 -11.65 -4.87 2.67
N LYS A 101 -12.23 -5.97 2.17
CA LYS A 101 -13.45 -6.59 2.70
C LYS A 101 -13.17 -7.91 3.39
N LYS A 102 -12.31 -8.75 2.82
CA LYS A 102 -12.06 -10.10 3.33
C LYS A 102 -10.70 -10.63 2.93
N PHE A 103 -10.04 -11.34 3.85
CA PHE A 103 -8.86 -12.17 3.55
C PHE A 103 -9.31 -13.56 3.10
N LEU A 104 -8.69 -14.07 2.05
CA LEU A 104 -8.94 -15.39 1.48
C LEU A 104 -7.81 -16.33 1.87
N GLY A 105 -8.16 -17.62 2.02
CA GLY A 105 -7.26 -18.68 2.46
C GLY A 105 -7.75 -19.36 3.74
N LYS A 106 -7.23 -20.55 4.02
CA LYS A 106 -7.64 -21.35 5.19
C LYS A 106 -6.66 -21.23 6.35
N THR A 107 -5.38 -21.52 6.07
CA THR A 107 -4.30 -21.53 7.07
C THR A 107 -3.36 -20.34 6.92
N HIS A 108 -3.23 -19.81 5.71
CA HIS A 108 -2.44 -18.65 5.34
C HIS A 108 -3.23 -17.82 4.33
N VAL A 109 -2.83 -16.56 4.13
CA VAL A 109 -3.47 -15.69 3.15
C VAL A 109 -3.05 -16.13 1.75
N GLU A 110 -4.05 -16.28 0.87
CA GLU A 110 -3.88 -16.59 -0.56
C GLU A 110 -4.42 -15.45 -1.44
N GLY A 111 -5.20 -14.54 -0.86
CA GLY A 111 -5.70 -13.35 -1.53
C GLY A 111 -6.53 -12.44 -0.65
N VAL A 112 -6.93 -11.31 -1.21
CA VAL A 112 -7.75 -10.30 -0.55
C VAL A 112 -8.86 -9.84 -1.47
N GLU A 113 -10.10 -9.89 -0.98
CA GLU A 113 -11.24 -9.22 -1.61
C GLU A 113 -11.27 -7.75 -1.19
N ALA A 114 -11.39 -6.87 -2.18
CA ALA A 114 -11.55 -5.44 -1.97
C ALA A 114 -12.63 -4.87 -2.89
N ASN A 115 -13.23 -3.76 -2.44
CA ASN A 115 -14.15 -2.95 -3.23
C ASN A 115 -13.49 -1.61 -3.56
N ASP A 116 -13.96 -0.99 -4.64
CA ASP A 116 -13.60 0.38 -4.98
C ASP A 116 -14.41 1.37 -4.14
N LEU A 117 -13.77 2.49 -3.81
CA LEU A 117 -14.36 3.63 -3.13
C LEU A 117 -14.51 4.77 -4.13
N LYS A 118 -15.50 5.62 -3.90
CA LYS A 118 -15.59 6.96 -4.49
C LYS A 118 -15.63 7.99 -3.38
N ARG A 119 -14.98 9.13 -3.60
CA ARG A 119 -15.06 10.26 -2.68
C ARG A 119 -16.30 11.08 -3.04
N GLU A 120 -17.19 11.26 -2.07
CA GLU A 120 -18.38 12.09 -2.16
C GLU A 120 -18.33 13.19 -1.09
N PHE A 121 -18.99 14.32 -1.36
CA PHE A 121 -19.21 15.36 -0.36
C PHE A 121 -20.64 15.26 0.16
N LYS A 122 -20.80 14.97 1.46
CA LYS A 122 -22.10 15.00 2.14
C LYS A 122 -21.98 15.93 3.34
N GLU A 123 -22.93 16.84 3.47
CA GLU A 123 -22.99 17.80 4.60
C GLU A 123 -21.67 18.55 4.84
N GLY A 124 -21.01 18.98 3.76
CA GLY A 124 -19.73 19.70 3.83
C GLY A 124 -18.51 18.85 4.19
N LYS A 125 -18.66 17.54 4.40
CA LYS A 125 -17.55 16.61 4.69
C LYS A 125 -17.29 15.69 3.49
N ALA A 126 -16.01 15.49 3.19
CA ALA A 126 -15.60 14.47 2.23
C ALA A 126 -15.67 13.08 2.89
N ILE A 127 -16.48 12.18 2.33
CA ILE A 127 -16.61 10.80 2.77
C ILE A 127 -16.24 9.85 1.64
N ASN A 128 -15.70 8.69 1.99
CA ASN A 128 -15.49 7.61 1.02
C ASN A 128 -16.69 6.67 1.06
N VAL A 129 -17.32 6.45 -0.09
CA VAL A 129 -18.49 5.59 -0.27
C VAL A 129 -18.08 4.40 -1.13
N GLU A 130 -18.46 3.19 -0.72
CA GLU A 130 -18.22 1.99 -1.51
C GLU A 130 -19.03 2.02 -2.82
N ILE A 131 -18.39 1.66 -3.93
CA ILE A 131 -19.05 1.49 -5.22
C ILE A 131 -19.67 0.10 -5.26
N SER A 132 -20.99 0.02 -5.42
CA SER A 132 -21.70 -1.25 -5.60
C SER A 132 -21.16 -2.02 -6.81
N ASN A 133 -21.06 -3.35 -6.71
CA ASN A 133 -20.56 -4.24 -7.77
C ASN A 133 -19.09 -4.02 -8.20
N SER A 134 -18.28 -3.34 -7.39
CA SER A 134 -16.83 -3.14 -7.65
C SER A 134 -15.92 -4.19 -6.99
N LYS A 135 -16.49 -5.30 -6.52
CA LYS A 135 -15.72 -6.33 -5.81
C LYS A 135 -14.66 -6.93 -6.74
N LYS A 136 -13.41 -6.94 -6.28
CA LYS A 136 -12.28 -7.55 -6.98
C LYS A 136 -11.40 -8.34 -6.00
N THR A 137 -10.86 -9.44 -6.49
CA THR A 137 -9.92 -10.28 -5.76
C THR A 137 -8.49 -10.00 -6.20
N TYR A 138 -7.61 -9.84 -5.23
CA TYR A 138 -6.18 -9.62 -5.43
C TYR A 138 -5.41 -10.80 -4.85
N LYS A 139 -4.52 -11.41 -5.64
CA LYS A 139 -3.66 -12.49 -5.16
C LYS A 139 -2.62 -11.92 -4.19
N ALA A 140 -2.50 -12.53 -3.02
CA ALA A 140 -1.54 -12.11 -2.00
C ALA A 140 -1.15 -13.33 -1.16
N ASP A 141 0.14 -13.62 -1.07
CA ASP A 141 0.69 -14.67 -0.21
C ASP A 141 1.24 -14.09 1.11
N LEU A 142 1.24 -12.75 1.23
CA LEU A 142 1.63 -11.98 2.41
C LEU A 142 0.87 -10.63 2.42
N VAL A 143 0.36 -10.23 3.59
CA VAL A 143 -0.30 -8.94 3.82
C VAL A 143 0.34 -8.24 5.02
#